data_AF-A0A257RXZ2-F1
#
_entry.id   AF-A0A257RXZ2-F1
#
_cell.length_a   1.000
_cell.length_b   1.000
_cell.length_c   1.000
_cell.angle_alpha   90.00
_cell.angle_beta   90.00
_cell.angle_gamma   90.00
#
_symmetry.space_group_name_H-M   'P 1'
#
loop_
_entity.id
_entity.type
_entity.pdbx_description
1 polymer ?
#
loop_
_entity_poly.entity_id
_entity_poly.type
_entity_poly.pdbx_seq_one_letter_code
_entity_poly.pdbx_strand_id
1 'polypeptide(L)'
;MNQEFVIFAGNGIEIALPLDRERETVWASQAQIVDLFGLNVSSVSRHISNVLRDGEVNRESNLQKVQIASAARPVTYFSLDVILAVGYRANSGRAVQFRR
;
A
#
# COMPACT_ATOMS: atom_id res chain seq x y z
N MET A 1 8.69 -2.54 -15.19
CA MET A 1 8.72 -1.43 -14.23
C MET A 1 10.15 -0.93 -14.17
N ASN A 2 10.41 0.29 -14.66
CA ASN A 2 11.66 0.96 -14.30
C ASN A 2 11.65 1.12 -12.78
N GLN A 3 12.67 0.58 -12.11
CA GLN A 3 12.70 0.45 -10.65
C GLN A 3 13.05 1.79 -10.02
N GLU A 4 12.08 2.68 -9.97
CA GLU A 4 12.16 3.88 -9.16
C GLU A 4 11.27 3.79 -7.94
N PHE A 5 11.75 4.41 -6.89
CA PHE A 5 11.11 4.40 -5.59
C PHE A 5 11.15 5.80 -5.01
N VAL A 6 10.11 6.13 -4.25
CA VAL A 6 10.14 7.26 -3.32
C VAL A 6 10.31 6.74 -1.91
N ILE A 7 11.02 7.48 -1.07
CA ILE A 7 11.16 7.16 0.35
C ILE A 7 10.08 7.90 1.12
N PHE A 8 9.19 7.15 1.77
CA PHE A 8 8.34 7.69 2.81
C PHE A 8 9.11 7.63 4.15
N ALA A 9 9.39 8.79 4.73
CA ALA A 9 10.10 8.92 6.00
C ALA A 9 9.19 9.56 7.07
N GLY A 10 8.93 8.84 8.16
CA GLY A 10 8.11 9.32 9.27
C GLY A 10 8.30 8.49 10.54
N ASN A 11 8.39 9.13 11.71
CA ASN A 11 8.58 8.48 13.01
C ASN A 11 9.77 7.48 13.08
N GLY A 12 10.87 7.77 12.40
CA GLY A 12 12.05 6.89 12.36
C GLY A 12 11.85 5.64 11.50
N ILE A 13 10.85 5.64 10.62
CA ILE A 13 10.63 4.60 9.62
C ILE A 13 10.95 5.20 8.26
N GLU A 14 11.69 4.47 7.46
CA GLU A 14 11.92 4.77 6.05
C GLU A 14 11.45 3.58 5.22
N ILE A 15 10.47 3.82 4.34
CA ILE A 15 9.92 2.80 3.45
C ILE A 15 10.05 3.28 2.02
N ALA A 16 10.71 2.47 1.20
CA ALA A 16 10.75 2.67 -0.24
C ALA A 16 9.44 2.16 -0.87
N LEU A 17 8.74 3.04 -1.58
CA LEU A 17 7.51 2.74 -2.31
C LEU A 17 7.76 2.87 -3.82
N PRO A 18 7.39 1.86 -4.63
CA PRO A 18 7.45 1.98 -6.09
C PRO A 18 6.76 3.24 -6.59
N LEU A 19 7.46 3.99 -7.43
CA LEU A 19 6.95 5.18 -8.08
C LEU A 19 6.46 4.84 -9.49
N ASP A 20 5.21 5.19 -9.77
CA ASP A 20 4.68 5.26 -11.12
C ASP A 20 4.80 6.71 -11.61
N ARG A 21 5.85 6.98 -12.40
CA ARG A 21 6.13 8.33 -12.90
C ARG A 21 5.11 8.82 -13.90
N GLU A 22 4.50 7.94 -14.68
CA GLU A 22 3.52 8.35 -15.70
C GLU A 22 2.25 8.86 -15.05
N ARG A 23 1.88 8.27 -13.91
CA ARG A 23 0.67 8.63 -13.15
C ARG A 23 0.95 9.51 -11.93
N GLU A 24 2.20 9.91 -11.73
CA GLU A 24 2.67 10.67 -10.57
C GLU A 24 2.14 10.09 -9.25
N THR A 25 2.17 8.76 -9.10
CA THR A 25 1.57 8.07 -7.96
C THR A 25 2.48 6.97 -7.42
N VAL A 26 2.14 6.45 -6.25
CA VAL A 26 2.87 5.38 -5.60
C VAL A 26 2.03 4.13 -5.48
N TRP A 27 2.74 3.00 -5.42
CA TRP A 27 2.16 1.70 -5.14
C TRP A 27 2.78 1.11 -3.89
N ALA A 28 2.03 0.25 -3.20
CA ALA A 28 2.55 -0.49 -2.05
C ALA A 28 2.06 -1.94 -2.08
N SER A 29 2.96 -2.86 -1.79
CA SER A 29 2.61 -4.23 -1.43
C SER A 29 1.92 -4.25 -0.06
N GLN A 30 1.23 -5.35 0.23
CA GLN A 30 0.63 -5.55 1.55
C GLN A 30 1.66 -5.45 2.70
N ALA A 31 2.88 -5.93 2.49
CA ALA A 31 3.96 -5.86 3.48
C ALA A 31 4.37 -4.41 3.75
N GLN A 32 4.53 -3.60 2.70
CA GLN A 32 4.81 -2.17 2.83
C GLN A 32 3.69 -1.42 3.56
N ILE A 33 2.42 -1.77 3.33
CA ILE A 33 1.28 -1.18 4.05
C ILE A 33 1.31 -1.55 5.54
N VAL A 34 1.69 -2.79 5.87
CA VAL A 34 1.94 -3.23 7.25
C VAL A 34 2.99 -2.35 7.91
N ASP A 35 4.11 -2.12 7.24
CA ASP A 35 5.20 -1.33 7.78
C ASP A 35 4.82 0.15 7.93
N LEU A 36 4.17 0.72 6.89
CA LEU A 36 3.69 2.11 6.85
C LEU A 36 2.81 2.42 8.06
N PHE A 37 1.86 1.53 8.36
CA PHE A 37 0.88 1.78 9.42
C PHE A 37 1.19 1.06 10.74
N GLY A 38 2.26 0.26 10.80
CA GLY A 38 2.62 -0.53 12.00
C GLY A 38 1.49 -1.46 12.44
N LEU A 39 0.84 -2.11 11.48
CA LEU A 39 -0.26 -3.05 11.71
C LEU A 39 0.19 -4.48 11.47
N ASN A 40 -0.58 -5.46 11.95
CA ASN A 40 -0.35 -6.84 11.53
C ASN A 40 -0.97 -7.11 10.14
N VAL A 41 -0.46 -8.16 9.48
CA VAL A 41 -0.89 -8.56 8.13
C VAL A 41 -2.40 -8.83 8.05
N SER A 42 -2.98 -9.45 9.09
CA SER A 42 -4.41 -9.78 9.10
C SER A 42 -5.31 -8.54 9.16
N SER A 43 -4.92 -7.49 9.89
CA SER A 43 -5.63 -6.21 9.92
C SER A 43 -5.59 -5.53 8.57
N VAL A 44 -4.41 -5.47 7.94
CA VAL A 44 -4.26 -4.90 6.59
C VAL A 44 -5.08 -5.69 5.57
N SER A 45 -5.03 -7.04 5.59
CA SER A 45 -5.86 -7.90 4.72
C SER A 45 -7.35 -7.56 4.85
N ARG A 46 -7.83 -7.43 6.10
CA ARG A 46 -9.23 -7.13 6.39
C ARG A 46 -9.62 -5.75 5.86
N HIS A 47 -8.80 -4.72 6.10
CA HIS A 47 -9.09 -3.38 5.60
C HIS A 47 -9.14 -3.34 4.08
N ILE A 48 -8.14 -3.89 3.39
CA ILE A 48 -8.11 -3.98 1.92
C ILE A 48 -9.34 -4.72 1.40
N SER A 49 -9.66 -5.89 1.97
CA SER A 49 -10.83 -6.67 1.54
C SER A 49 -12.12 -5.89 1.72
N ASN A 50 -12.26 -5.13 2.80
CA ASN A 50 -13.43 -4.29 3.02
C ASN A 50 -13.46 -3.15 1.99
N VAL A 51 -12.34 -2.44 1.75
CA VAL A 51 -12.27 -1.31 0.79
C VAL A 51 -12.76 -1.78 -0.59
N LEU A 52 -12.30 -2.95 -1.04
CA LEU A 52 -12.68 -3.52 -2.32
C LEU A 52 -14.13 -4.04 -2.35
N ARG A 53 -14.60 -4.66 -1.25
CA ARG A 53 -15.97 -5.21 -1.16
C ARG A 53 -17.00 -4.09 -1.12
N ASP A 54 -16.70 -3.03 -0.37
CA ASP A 54 -17.61 -1.90 -0.14
C ASP A 54 -17.64 -0.97 -1.37
N GLY A 55 -16.83 -1.23 -2.40
CA GLY A 55 -16.81 -0.48 -3.65
C GLY A 55 -16.18 0.92 -3.53
N GLU A 56 -15.46 1.18 -2.44
CA GLU A 56 -14.80 2.48 -2.21
C GLU A 56 -13.76 2.80 -3.29
N VAL A 57 -13.16 1.76 -3.88
CA VAL A 57 -12.24 1.87 -5.01
C VAL A 57 -12.53 0.77 -6.04
N ASN A 58 -12.33 1.08 -7.32
CA ASN A 58 -12.46 0.09 -8.38
C ASN A 58 -11.33 -0.94 -8.30
N ARG A 59 -11.66 -2.24 -8.33
CA ARG A 59 -10.66 -3.31 -8.17
C ARG A 59 -9.59 -3.30 -9.26
N GLU A 60 -9.98 -3.14 -10.51
CA GLU A 60 -9.09 -3.34 -11.67
C GLU A 60 -8.05 -2.24 -11.80
N SER A 61 -8.40 -1.00 -11.45
CA SER A 61 -7.47 0.13 -11.49
C SER A 61 -6.57 0.24 -10.25
N ASN A 62 -6.90 -0.46 -9.17
CA ASN A 62 -6.25 -0.29 -7.86
C ASN A 62 -5.44 -1.52 -7.41
N LEU A 63 -5.33 -2.54 -8.26
CA LEU A 63 -4.60 -3.78 -8.01
C LEU A 63 -3.70 -4.13 -9.18
N GLN A 64 -2.41 -4.29 -8.90
CA GLN A 64 -1.45 -4.77 -9.88
C GLN A 64 -0.74 -6.02 -9.37
N LYS A 65 -0.83 -7.12 -10.11
CA LYS A 65 -0.05 -8.34 -9.83
C LYS A 65 1.25 -8.27 -10.62
N VAL A 66 2.37 -8.34 -9.91
CA VAL A 66 3.71 -8.29 -10.48
C VAL A 66 4.40 -9.62 -10.23
N GLN A 67 4.80 -10.29 -11.30
CA GLN A 67 5.64 -11.48 -11.20
C GLN A 67 7.08 -11.05 -10.96
N ILE A 68 7.61 -11.37 -9.79
CA ILE A 68 9.02 -11.14 -9.45
C ILE A 68 9.76 -12.47 -9.67
N ALA A 69 10.90 -12.45 -10.36
CA ALA A 69 11.63 -13.67 -10.74
C ALA A 69 11.99 -14.55 -9.54
N SER A 70 12.26 -13.96 -8.37
CA SER A 70 12.59 -14.66 -7.13
C SER A 70 11.36 -15.14 -6.34
N ALA A 71 10.14 -14.74 -6.72
CA ALA A 71 8.93 -15.05 -5.98
C ALA A 71 8.17 -16.23 -6.60
N ALA A 72 7.83 -17.22 -5.77
CA ALA A 72 7.02 -18.37 -6.19
C ALA A 72 5.58 -17.97 -6.59
N ARG A 73 5.10 -16.81 -6.15
CA ARG A 73 3.77 -16.27 -6.47
C ARG A 73 3.88 -14.79 -6.83
N PRO A 74 2.99 -14.26 -7.69
CA PRO A 74 2.93 -12.84 -7.98
C PRO A 74 2.72 -12.02 -6.70
N VAL A 75 3.48 -10.94 -6.56
CA VAL A 75 3.27 -9.96 -5.51
C VAL A 75 2.17 -9.01 -5.97
N THR A 76 1.24 -8.72 -5.06
CA THR A 76 0.15 -7.81 -5.32
C THR A 76 0.49 -6.43 -4.76
N TYR A 77 0.43 -5.43 -5.62
CA TYR A 77 0.60 -4.02 -5.30
C TYR A 77 -0.76 -3.33 -5.34
N PHE A 78 -0.93 -2.39 -4.42
CA PHE A 78 -2.12 -1.59 -4.22
C PHE A 78 -1.80 -0.13 -4.50
N SER A 79 -2.72 0.55 -5.14
CA SER A 79 -2.60 1.98 -5.48
C SER A 79 -2.61 2.88 -4.26
N LEU A 80 -2.26 4.15 -4.46
CA LEU A 80 -2.40 5.20 -3.46
C LEU A 80 -3.81 5.26 -2.86
N ASP A 81 -4.89 5.13 -3.63
CA ASP A 81 -6.26 5.16 -3.11
C ASP A 81 -6.52 4.07 -2.07
N VAL A 82 -6.02 2.85 -2.31
CA VAL A 82 -6.13 1.76 -1.34
C VAL A 82 -5.27 2.04 -0.11
N ILE A 83 -4.04 2.55 -0.30
CA ILE A 83 -3.15 2.91 0.80
C ILE A 83 -3.81 3.95 1.71
N LEU A 84 -4.37 5.01 1.13
CA LEU A 84 -5.11 6.06 1.83
C LEU A 84 -6.32 5.47 2.57
N ALA A 85 -7.16 4.69 1.88
CA ALA A 85 -8.37 4.10 2.49
C ALA A 85 -8.03 3.21 3.68
N VAL A 86 -6.98 2.38 3.60
CA VAL A 86 -6.47 1.60 4.73
C VAL A 86 -5.96 2.53 5.83
N GLY A 87 -5.18 3.55 5.49
CA GLY A 87 -4.65 4.53 6.44
C GLY A 87 -5.74 5.27 7.22
N TYR A 88 -6.88 5.61 6.60
CA TYR A 88 -8.03 6.22 7.28
C TYR A 88 -8.78 5.27 8.20
N ARG A 89 -8.79 3.97 7.88
CA ARG A 89 -9.45 2.92 8.68
C ARG A 89 -8.55 2.38 9.81
N ALA A 90 -7.25 2.63 9.73
CA ALA A 90 -6.25 2.17 10.69
C ALA A 90 -6.26 3.01 11.98
N ASN A 91 -6.32 2.32 13.11
CA ASN A 91 -6.22 2.90 14.44
C ASN A 91 -4.82 2.70 15.04
N SER A 92 -3.80 3.27 14.38
CA SER A 92 -2.42 3.28 14.88
C SER A 92 -1.86 4.69 14.91
N GLY A 93 -0.88 4.94 15.80
CA GLY A 93 -0.20 6.23 15.86
C GLY A 93 0.45 6.61 14.52
N ARG A 94 0.98 5.63 13.79
CA ARG A 94 1.54 5.82 12.44
C ARG A 94 0.47 6.24 11.42
N ALA A 95 -0.69 5.59 11.44
CA ALA A 95 -1.81 5.96 10.57
C ALA A 95 -2.36 7.36 10.89
N VAL A 96 -2.43 7.74 12.17
CA VAL A 96 -2.82 9.10 12.58
C VAL A 96 -1.89 10.16 11.98
N GLN A 97 -0.59 9.91 11.99
CA GLN A 97 0.38 10.84 11.45
C GLN A 97 0.42 10.87 9.94
N PHE A 98 0.25 9.72 9.29
CA PHE A 98 0.14 9.66 7.84
C PHE A 98 -0.99 10.54 7.29
N ARG A 99 -2.02 10.82 8.11
CA ARG A 99 -3.15 11.70 7.77
C ARG A 99 -2.91 13.19 8.08
N ARG A 100 -1.74 13.58 8.61
CA ARG A 100 -1.37 14.97 8.90
C ARG A 100 -0.48 15.51 7.80
#